data_AF-A0A1F6Y806-F1
#
_entry.id   AF-A0A1F6Y806-F1
#
_cell.length_a   1.000
_cell.length_b   1.000
_cell.length_c   1.000
_cell.angle_alpha   90.00
_cell.angle_beta   90.00
_cell.angle_gamma   90.00
#
_symmetry.space_group_name_H-M   'P 1'
#
loop_
_entity.id
_entity.type
_entity.pdbx_description
1 polymer ?
#
loop_
_entity_poly.entity_id
_entity_poly.type
_entity_poly.pdbx_seq_one_letter_code
_entity_poly.pdbx_strand_id
1 'polypeptide(L)'
;MNFFSPTIAYADFNSFLININAQIVNPIINVLFALAIALFLWGLFEFLANQSNEEKRTEGKSHMLWGVVGLAIMLGVFTIMNIILNTIGVKNIHPETGKVDKFQ
;
A
#
# COMPACT_ATOMS: atom_id res chain seq x y z
N MET A 1 19.72 32.84 -32.83
CA MET A 1 20.07 32.13 -31.58
C MET A 1 19.84 33.11 -30.44
N ASN A 2 18.84 32.85 -29.60
CA ASN A 2 18.47 33.75 -28.51
C ASN A 2 19.22 33.30 -27.25
N PHE A 3 20.39 33.89 -27.01
CA PHE A 3 21.34 33.51 -25.96
C PHE A 3 20.93 33.96 -24.54
N PHE A 4 19.75 34.55 -24.36
CA PHE A 4 19.32 35.22 -23.13
C PHE A 4 18.04 34.66 -22.50
N SER A 5 17.57 33.49 -22.94
CA SER A 5 16.55 32.75 -22.22
C SER A 5 17.25 31.67 -21.40
N PRO A 6 17.48 31.85 -20.08
CA PRO A 6 17.76 30.69 -19.25
C PRO A 6 16.56 29.74 -19.41
N THR A 7 16.81 28.52 -19.89
CA THR A 7 15.87 27.42 -19.73
C THR A 7 15.81 27.15 -18.23
N ILE A 8 14.98 27.91 -17.53
CA ILE A 8 14.60 27.60 -16.16
C ILE A 8 13.79 26.32 -16.26
N ALA A 9 14.44 25.19 -16.00
CA ALA A 9 13.75 23.94 -15.76
C ALA A 9 12.99 24.10 -14.45
N TYR A 10 11.73 24.50 -14.54
CA TYR A 10 10.81 24.35 -13.42
C TYR A 10 10.78 22.85 -13.12
N ALA A 11 11.39 22.44 -12.02
CA ALA A 11 11.11 21.12 -11.47
C ALA A 11 9.63 21.13 -11.11
N ASP A 12 8.82 20.50 -11.95
CA ASP A 12 7.39 20.41 -11.72
C ASP A 12 7.17 19.63 -10.43
N PHE A 13 6.65 20.30 -9.41
CA PHE A 13 6.36 19.70 -8.10
C PHE A 13 5.45 18.46 -8.25
N ASN A 14 4.55 18.47 -9.22
CA ASN A 14 3.70 17.31 -9.51
C ASN A 14 4.54 16.12 -10.00
N SER A 15 5.47 16.35 -10.92
CA SER A 15 6.43 15.35 -11.37
C SER A 15 7.28 14.80 -10.22
N PHE A 16 7.69 15.63 -9.26
CA PHE A 16 8.37 15.15 -8.05
C PHE A 16 7.48 14.22 -7.22
N LEU A 17 6.24 14.62 -6.91
CA LEU A 17 5.31 13.79 -6.12
C LEU A 17 4.98 12.46 -6.82
N ILE A 18 4.78 12.48 -8.13
CA ILE A 18 4.53 11.26 -8.93
C ILE A 18 5.72 10.31 -8.85
N ASN A 19 6.95 10.82 -8.94
CA ASN A 19 8.15 10.00 -8.85
C ASN A 19 8.34 9.42 -7.44
N ILE A 20 8.11 10.21 -6.38
CA ILE A 20 8.16 9.69 -5.00
C ILE A 20 7.11 8.60 -4.79
N ASN A 21 5.89 8.82 -5.26
CA ASN A 21 4.84 7.81 -5.15
C ASN A 21 5.20 6.52 -5.88
N ALA A 22 5.66 6.63 -7.14
CA ALA A 22 5.97 5.48 -7.97
C ALA A 22 7.21 4.71 -7.51
N GLN A 23 8.27 5.40 -7.05
CA GLN A 23 9.57 4.78 -6.76
C GLN A 23 9.76 4.45 -5.28
N ILE A 24 8.99 5.04 -4.38
CA ILE A 24 9.18 4.87 -2.93
C ILE A 24 7.91 4.32 -2.29
N VAL A 25 6.79 5.05 -2.41
CA VAL A 25 5.56 4.70 -1.68
C VAL A 25 4.97 3.38 -2.16
N ASN A 26 4.76 3.21 -3.48
CA ASN A 26 4.18 1.99 -4.05
C ASN A 26 5.02 0.73 -3.74
N PRO A 27 6.36 0.73 -3.92
CA PRO A 27 7.18 -0.41 -3.51
C PRO A 27 7.08 -0.74 -2.02
N ILE A 28 7.07 0.27 -1.15
CA ILE A 28 6.93 0.06 0.30
C ILE A 28 5.59 -0.60 0.63
N ILE A 29 4.48 -0.12 0.05
CA ILE A 29 3.16 -0.72 0.25
C ILE A 29 3.18 -2.20 -0.17
N ASN A 30 3.77 -2.52 -1.33
CA ASN A 30 3.87 -3.90 -1.81
C ASN A 30 4.70 -4.78 -0.86
N VAL A 31 5.81 -4.28 -0.34
CA VAL A 31 6.64 -4.99 0.65
C VAL A 31 5.89 -5.20 1.96
N LEU A 32 5.20 -4.18 2.46
CA LEU A 32 4.40 -4.30 3.69
C LEU A 32 3.27 -5.31 3.51
N PHE A 33 2.61 -5.33 2.35
CA PHE A 33 1.57 -6.32 2.04
C PHE A 33 2.12 -7.73 2.04
N ALA A 34 3.28 -7.94 1.39
CA ALA A 34 3.96 -9.24 1.41
C ALA A 34 4.36 -9.66 2.82
N LEU A 35 4.84 -8.72 3.65
CA LEU A 35 5.18 -8.98 5.06
C LEU A 35 3.95 -9.34 5.90
N ALA A 36 2.82 -8.66 5.71
CA ALA A 36 1.58 -8.97 6.41
C ALA A 36 1.10 -10.39 6.11
N ILE A 37 1.15 -10.79 4.82
CA ILE A 37 0.86 -12.17 4.41
C ILE A 37 1.87 -13.14 5.01
N ALA A 38 3.17 -12.82 4.97
CA ALA A 38 4.21 -13.69 5.51
C ALA A 38 4.04 -13.94 7.01
N LEU A 39 3.76 -12.89 7.80
CA LEU A 39 3.49 -13.01 9.24
C LEU A 39 2.22 -13.82 9.52
N PHE A 40 1.17 -13.61 8.72
CA PHE A 40 -0.04 -14.40 8.82
C PHE A 40 0.22 -15.89 8.58
N LEU A 41 0.92 -16.22 7.48
CA LEU A 41 1.26 -17.60 7.12
C LEU A 41 2.21 -18.25 8.14
N TRP A 42 3.17 -17.47 8.66
CA TRP A 42 4.06 -17.93 9.72
C TRP A 42 3.29 -18.29 10.99
N GLY A 43 2.37 -17.42 11.42
CA GLY A 43 1.50 -17.69 12.55
C GLY A 43 0.60 -18.90 12.34
N LEU A 44 0.07 -19.07 11.12
CA LEU A 44 -0.74 -20.23 10.76
C LEU A 44 0.08 -21.52 10.83
N PHE A 45 1.29 -21.51 10.28
CA PHE A 45 2.21 -22.64 10.35
C PHE A 45 2.55 -23.00 11.80
N GLU A 46 2.93 -22.01 12.61
CA GLU A 46 3.26 -22.20 14.03
C GLU A 46 2.07 -22.74 14.83
N PHE A 47 0.87 -22.22 14.57
CA PHE A 47 -0.37 -22.69 15.19
C PHE A 47 -0.69 -24.15 14.85
N LEU A 48 -0.46 -24.57 13.60
CA LEU A 48 -0.72 -25.94 13.13
C LEU A 48 0.38 -26.93 13.53
N ALA A 49 1.64 -26.51 13.57
CA ALA A 49 2.77 -27.39 13.89
C ALA A 49 2.87 -27.69 15.40
N ASN A 50 2.40 -26.78 16.26
CA ASN A 50 2.58 -26.87 17.71
C ASN A 50 1.27 -27.22 18.46
N GLN A 51 0.47 -28.16 17.96
CA GLN A 51 -0.84 -28.47 18.55
C GLN A 51 -0.79 -28.90 20.02
N SER A 52 0.29 -29.56 20.44
CA SER A 52 0.49 -30.05 21.81
C SER A 52 1.19 -29.05 22.74
N ASN A 53 1.62 -27.89 22.23
CA ASN A 53 2.28 -26.84 23.01
C ASN A 53 1.41 -25.58 23.01
N GLU A 54 0.71 -25.34 24.13
CA GLU A 54 -0.23 -24.22 24.25
C GLU A 54 0.42 -22.84 24.13
N GLU A 55 1.67 -22.69 24.59
CA GLU A 55 2.42 -21.44 24.51
C GLU A 55 2.70 -21.08 23.05
N LYS A 56 3.31 -22.02 22.32
CA LYS A 56 3.59 -21.85 20.89
C LYS A 56 2.33 -21.68 20.04
N ARG A 57 1.24 -22.35 20.43
CA ARG A 57 -0.06 -22.16 19.77
C ARG A 57 -0.60 -20.75 19.99
N THR A 58 -0.40 -20.16 21.16
CA THR A 58 -0.81 -18.78 21.47
C THR A 58 0.03 -17.77 20.72
N GLU A 59 1.34 -18.01 20.61
CA GLU A 59 2.26 -17.22 19.78
C GLU A 59 1.83 -17.22 18.30
N GLY A 60 1.56 -18.39 17.72
CA GLY A 60 1.06 -18.51 16.35
C GLY A 60 -0.26 -17.76 16.11
N LYS A 61 -1.18 -17.77 17.08
CA LYS A 61 -2.41 -16.95 17.01
C LYS A 61 -2.12 -15.46 16.99
N SER A 62 -1.16 -15.00 17.80
CA SER A 62 -0.73 -13.59 17.82
C SER A 62 -0.17 -13.18 16.46
N HIS A 63 0.72 -13.99 15.88
CA HIS A 63 1.28 -13.76 14.54
C HIS A 63 0.19 -13.70 13.45
N MET A 64 -0.79 -14.62 13.48
CA MET A 64 -1.95 -14.57 12.59
C MET A 64 -2.75 -13.27 12.77
N LEU A 65 -3.04 -12.87 14.00
CA LEU A 65 -3.81 -11.67 14.29
C LEU A 65 -3.12 -10.41 13.76
N TRP A 66 -1.81 -10.26 14.00
CA TRP A 66 -1.04 -9.14 13.48
C TRP A 66 -1.01 -9.09 11.95
N GLY A 67 -0.89 -10.25 11.30
CA GLY A 67 -1.00 -10.34 9.84
C GLY A 67 -2.38 -9.90 9.33
N VAL A 68 -3.47 -10.37 9.95
CA VAL A 68 -4.84 -9.99 9.60
C VAL A 68 -5.08 -8.49 9.81
N VAL A 69 -4.63 -7.92 10.92
CA VAL A 69 -4.76 -6.48 11.20
C VAL A 69 -4.03 -5.67 10.13
N GLY A 70 -2.81 -6.07 9.74
CA GLY A 70 -2.07 -5.42 8.67
C GLY A 70 -2.83 -5.43 7.34
N LEU A 71 -3.36 -6.59 6.95
CA LEU A 71 -4.17 -6.73 5.73
C LEU A 71 -5.47 -5.92 5.79
N ALA A 72 -6.15 -5.91 6.94
CA ALA A 72 -7.38 -5.15 7.15
C ALA A 72 -7.15 -3.64 7.01
N ILE A 73 -6.03 -3.11 7.53
CA ILE A 73 -5.68 -1.69 7.37
C ILE A 73 -5.46 -1.35 5.89
N MET A 74 -4.72 -2.17 5.14
CA MET A 74 -4.45 -1.93 3.72
C MET A 74 -5.72 -1.92 2.89
N LEU A 75 -6.58 -2.94 3.07
CA LEU A 75 -7.88 -3.01 2.40
C LEU A 75 -8.80 -1.87 2.85
N GLY A 76 -8.75 -1.51 4.14
CA GLY A 76 -9.54 -0.44 4.73
C GLY A 76 -9.24 0.91 4.09
N VAL A 77 -7.95 1.24 3.90
CA VAL A 77 -7.54 2.50 3.25
C VAL A 77 -8.12 2.60 1.84
N PHE A 78 -7.92 1.59 0.98
CA PHE A 78 -8.45 1.62 -0.39
C PHE A 78 -9.98 1.66 -0.42
N THR A 79 -10.64 0.93 0.48
CA THR A 79 -12.10 0.93 0.59
C THR A 79 -12.62 2.32 0.96
N ILE A 80 -12.06 2.95 1.99
CA ILE A 80 -12.46 4.28 2.44
C ILE A 80 -12.21 5.31 1.34
N MET A 81 -11.04 5.28 0.68
CA MET A 81 -10.74 6.18 -0.43
C MET A 81 -11.75 6.03 -1.57
N ASN A 82 -12.07 4.80 -1.96
CA ASN A 82 -13.04 4.53 -3.02
C ASN A 82 -14.46 4.98 -2.64
N ILE A 83 -14.88 4.82 -1.39
CA ILE A 83 -16.16 5.35 -0.89
C ILE A 83 -16.18 6.88 -1.02
N ILE A 84 -15.12 7.57 -0.59
CA ILE A 84 -15.04 9.03 -0.65
C ILE A 84 -15.11 9.50 -2.12
N LEU A 85 -14.29 8.94 -3.00
CA LEU A 85 -14.24 9.28 -4.43
C LEU A 85 -15.60 9.09 -5.11
N ASN A 86 -16.26 7.96 -4.83
CA ASN A 86 -17.60 7.69 -5.34
C ASN A 86 -18.64 8.67 -4.79
N THR A 87 -18.55 9.04 -3.52
CA THR A 87 -19.47 9.99 -2.88
C THR A 87 -19.40 11.38 -3.52
N ILE A 88 -18.21 11.82 -3.93
CA ILE A 88 -18.00 13.12 -4.59
C ILE A 88 -18.06 13.05 -6.13
N GLY A 89 -18.36 11.88 -6.71
CA GLY A 89 -18.52 11.70 -8.17
C GLY A 89 -17.22 11.64 -8.97
N VAL A 90 -16.07 11.36 -8.34
CA VAL A 90 -14.77 11.26 -9.01
C VAL A 90 -14.50 9.80 -9.40
N LYS A 91 -14.35 9.53 -10.70
CA LYS A 91 -14.19 8.16 -11.24
C LYS A 91 -12.82 7.86 -11.85
N ASN A 92 -12.01 8.89 -12.11
CA ASN A 92 -10.76 8.74 -12.88
C ASN A 92 -9.54 8.50 -11.99
N ILE A 93 -9.72 8.18 -10.71
CA ILE A 93 -8.63 7.97 -9.76
C ILE A 93 -8.75 6.53 -9.25
N HIS A 94 -7.64 5.80 -9.31
CA HIS A 94 -7.51 4.43 -8.85
C HIS A 94 -6.53 4.36 -7.66
N PRO A 95 -6.99 4.52 -6.42
CA PRO A 95 -6.17 4.53 -5.22
C PRO A 95 -5.22 3.34 -5.08
N GLU A 96 -5.71 2.14 -5.42
CA GLU A 96 -4.98 0.88 -5.32
C GLU A 96 -3.78 0.79 -6.27
N THR A 97 -3.77 1.55 -7.36
CA THR A 97 -2.66 1.59 -8.32
C THR A 97 -1.93 2.93 -8.35
N GLY A 98 -2.43 3.94 -7.62
CA GLY A 98 -1.94 5.31 -7.68
C GLY A 98 -2.04 5.94 -9.07
N LYS A 99 -2.96 5.45 -9.92
CA LYS A 99 -3.12 5.93 -11.30
C LYS A 99 -4.30 6.89 -11.41
N VAL A 100 -4.14 7.89 -12.27
CA VAL A 100 -5.20 8.81 -12.68
C VAL A 100 -5.40 8.65 -14.18
N ASP A 101 -6.62 8.31 -14.59
CA ASP A 101 -6.97 8.23 -15.99
C ASP A 101 -6.97 9.64 -16.58
N LYS A 102 -6.24 9.82 -17.68
CA LYS A 102 -6.30 11.07 -18.44
C LYS A 102 -7.69 11.17 -19.07
N PHE A 103 -8.38 12.28 -18.80
CA PHE A 103 -9.56 12.67 -19.55
C PHE A 103 -9.16 12.70 -21.03
N GLN A 104 -9.84 11.92 -21.87
CA GLN A 104 -9.74 12.04 -23.33
C GLN A 104 -10.37 13.35 -23.77
#